data_AF-A0A4S4K640-F1
#
_entry.id   AF-A0A4S4K640-F1
#
_cell.length_a   1.000
_cell.length_b   1.000
_cell.length_c   1.000
_cell.angle_alpha   90.00
_cell.angle_beta   90.00
_cell.angle_gamma   90.00
#
_symmetry.space_group_name_H-M   'P 1'
#
loop_
_entity.id
_entity.type
_entity.pdbx_description
1 polymer ?
#
loop_
_entity_poly.entity_id
_entity_poly.type
_entity_poly.pdbx_seq_one_letter_code
_entity_poly.pdbx_strand_id
1 'polypeptide(L)'
;PPPPSLQVDPIDVSPIAGYSPISYDRRAPTPHAGDFLQPSATILARRTSVSAESIVVDSDTNEPTPVFPKTPEQLKRIKTSISCNFIFRDLDEEQETGVLNAMQEITVAAGEVVIRQGDVGEYFYVVESGMLHCFIAPEALPPPAVAGGADGKFVAPGYHPEFGRKVAECAPGTSFGELALMYGHPRAATVLSIEPSTLWRVDRITFRTIILKAAHRRRTMYEHFLSTVPLLSSLSAEERSKIADALTSKVYMDGDVVVRQGELGDTFFFVEEGEAVVTKKQVGEDSETKVGHLRKGEYFGELSLLRRSPRAATVSAVQRTEPGAPKLKVAALDAAAFTRLLGPLREIMERKAGESYGPNYRMSR
;
A
#
# COMPACT_ATOMS: atom_id res chain seq x y z
N PRO A 1 -16.09 -62.30 -8.72
CA PRO A 1 -16.61 -62.22 -7.34
C PRO A 1 -16.60 -60.78 -6.82
N PRO A 2 -17.76 -60.24 -6.40
CA PRO A 2 -17.87 -58.86 -5.88
C PRO A 2 -17.36 -58.76 -4.43
N PRO A 3 -16.97 -57.56 -3.95
CA PRO A 3 -16.58 -57.33 -2.57
C PRO A 3 -17.81 -57.24 -1.62
N PRO A 4 -17.62 -57.52 -0.32
CA PRO A 4 -18.70 -57.79 0.63
C PRO A 4 -19.41 -56.52 1.15
N SER A 5 -20.70 -56.66 1.38
CA SER A 5 -21.63 -55.69 1.97
C SER A 5 -21.63 -55.75 3.51
N LEU A 6 -21.49 -54.58 4.15
CA LEU A 6 -21.66 -54.39 5.60
C LEU A 6 -23.14 -54.11 5.91
N GLN A 7 -23.76 -54.98 6.73
CA GLN A 7 -25.08 -54.77 7.33
C GLN A 7 -24.93 -53.99 8.64
N VAL A 8 -25.80 -52.99 8.85
CA VAL A 8 -25.89 -52.17 10.07
C VAL A 8 -27.19 -52.54 10.77
N ASP A 9 -27.11 -53.01 12.01
CA ASP A 9 -28.28 -53.28 12.86
C ASP A 9 -28.82 -51.98 13.50
N PRO A 10 -30.15 -51.88 13.71
CA PRO A 10 -30.79 -50.63 14.11
C PRO A 10 -30.79 -50.46 15.63
N ILE A 11 -30.46 -49.25 16.12
CA ILE A 11 -30.70 -48.85 17.52
C ILE A 11 -31.95 -47.98 17.58
N ASP A 12 -32.82 -48.41 18.49
CA ASP A 12 -34.20 -48.02 18.76
C ASP A 12 -34.40 -46.53 19.10
N VAL A 13 -35.55 -46.00 18.70
CA VAL A 13 -35.94 -44.59 18.82
C VAL A 13 -37.20 -44.50 19.69
N SER A 14 -37.19 -43.55 20.64
CA SER A 14 -38.33 -42.83 21.29
C SER A 14 -38.46 -43.02 22.84
N PRO A 15 -39.25 -42.19 23.57
CA PRO A 15 -38.73 -41.04 24.34
C PRO A 15 -39.26 -40.96 25.79
N ILE A 16 -38.57 -40.29 26.73
CA ILE A 16 -39.22 -39.87 27.99
C ILE A 16 -38.87 -38.42 28.33
N ALA A 17 -39.94 -37.63 28.48
CA ALA A 17 -39.98 -36.23 28.83
C ALA A 17 -39.80 -35.98 30.34
N GLY A 18 -39.38 -34.77 30.71
CA GLY A 18 -39.45 -34.28 32.09
C GLY A 18 -38.64 -33.00 32.35
N TYR A 19 -39.23 -31.84 32.04
CA TYR A 19 -38.75 -30.50 32.41
C TYR A 19 -38.99 -30.21 33.91
N SER A 20 -38.02 -29.61 34.62
CA SER A 20 -38.19 -28.37 35.45
C SER A 20 -37.09 -28.14 36.51
N PRO A 21 -36.90 -26.90 37.00
CA PRO A 21 -35.57 -26.26 37.06
C PRO A 21 -35.14 -25.75 38.45
N ILE A 22 -33.92 -25.17 38.50
CA ILE A 22 -33.35 -24.28 39.54
C ILE A 22 -32.96 -24.94 40.88
N SER A 23 -31.66 -25.09 41.08
CA SER A 23 -31.05 -24.88 42.40
C SER A 23 -29.73 -24.12 42.23
N TYR A 24 -29.64 -22.95 42.87
CA TYR A 24 -28.42 -22.16 43.00
C TYR A 24 -27.52 -22.83 44.04
N ASP A 25 -26.38 -23.38 43.64
CA ASP A 25 -25.35 -23.78 44.59
C ASP A 25 -24.32 -22.64 44.76
N ARG A 26 -24.33 -22.02 45.94
CA ARG A 26 -23.34 -21.05 46.40
C ARG A 26 -22.12 -21.81 46.88
N ARG A 27 -21.17 -22.09 46.00
CA ARG A 27 -19.75 -22.34 46.29
C ARG A 27 -18.97 -22.30 44.98
N ALA A 28 -18.46 -21.13 44.61
CA ALA A 28 -17.47 -21.02 43.55
C ALA A 28 -16.13 -21.58 44.08
N PRO A 29 -15.50 -22.58 43.41
CA PRO A 29 -14.08 -22.81 43.58
C PRO A 29 -13.33 -21.64 42.95
N THR A 30 -12.30 -21.15 43.62
CA THR A 30 -11.34 -20.18 43.06
C THR A 30 -10.78 -20.69 41.73
N PRO A 31 -10.74 -19.88 40.65
CA PRO A 31 -10.23 -20.34 39.37
C PRO A 31 -8.74 -20.68 39.49
N HIS A 32 -8.36 -21.89 39.09
CA HIS A 32 -6.97 -22.31 38.99
C HIS A 32 -6.36 -21.77 37.69
N ALA A 33 -5.03 -21.59 37.67
CA ALA A 33 -4.26 -21.02 36.56
C ALA A 33 -4.31 -21.79 35.21
N GLY A 34 -5.21 -22.77 35.07
CA GLY A 34 -5.47 -23.54 33.84
C GLY A 34 -6.84 -23.27 33.18
N ASP A 35 -7.75 -22.52 33.81
CA ASP A 35 -9.10 -22.27 33.26
C ASP A 35 -9.12 -21.29 32.06
N PHE A 36 -7.97 -20.67 31.73
CA PHE A 36 -7.83 -19.77 30.59
C PHE A 36 -7.48 -20.47 29.26
N LEU A 37 -7.44 -21.81 29.23
CA LEU A 37 -7.18 -22.59 28.02
C LEU A 37 -8.44 -23.15 27.35
N GLN A 38 -9.63 -22.65 27.71
CA GLN A 38 -10.81 -22.92 26.90
C GLN A 38 -10.75 -22.03 25.65
N PRO A 39 -10.69 -22.60 24.44
CA PRO A 39 -10.75 -21.81 23.22
C PRO A 39 -12.09 -21.07 23.20
N SER A 40 -12.03 -19.75 23.32
CA SER A 40 -13.18 -18.88 23.07
C SER A 40 -13.76 -19.22 21.70
N ALA A 41 -15.10 -19.24 21.60
CA ALA A 41 -15.84 -19.63 20.38
C ALA A 41 -15.44 -18.86 19.10
N THR A 42 -14.61 -17.83 19.21
CA THR A 42 -13.92 -17.13 18.11
C THR A 42 -12.90 -17.99 17.34
N ILE A 43 -12.36 -19.08 17.91
CA ILE A 43 -11.42 -19.98 17.19
C ILE A 43 -12.13 -20.81 16.10
N LEU A 44 -13.46 -20.93 16.17
CA LEU A 44 -14.31 -21.59 15.17
C LEU A 44 -14.95 -20.63 14.17
N ALA A 45 -14.61 -19.33 14.20
CA ALA A 45 -15.14 -18.37 13.25
C ALA A 45 -14.70 -18.75 11.82
N ARG A 46 -15.67 -19.14 10.98
CA ARG A 46 -15.42 -19.37 9.55
C ARG A 46 -14.93 -18.05 8.93
N ARG A 47 -13.79 -18.10 8.25
CA ARG A 47 -13.30 -16.96 7.45
C ARG A 47 -14.35 -16.63 6.40
N THR A 48 -14.83 -15.40 6.41
CA THR A 48 -15.79 -14.89 5.44
C THR A 48 -15.07 -14.23 4.26
N SER A 49 -15.58 -14.42 3.05
CA SER A 49 -15.07 -13.72 1.87
C SER A 49 -15.38 -12.21 1.95
N VAL A 50 -14.47 -11.40 1.43
CA VAL A 50 -14.67 -9.96 1.21
C VAL A 50 -14.39 -9.63 -0.24
N SER A 51 -15.20 -8.75 -0.84
CA SER A 51 -15.00 -8.25 -2.19
C SER A 51 -15.29 -6.75 -2.21
N ALA A 52 -14.55 -6.03 -3.04
CA ALA A 52 -14.84 -4.64 -3.39
C ALA A 52 -15.57 -4.56 -4.73
N GLU A 53 -16.01 -3.35 -5.07
CA GLU A 53 -16.61 -3.02 -6.35
C GLU A 53 -15.58 -3.16 -7.48
N SER A 54 -16.07 -3.59 -8.65
CA SER A 54 -15.28 -3.61 -9.88
C SER A 54 -15.16 -2.20 -10.43
N ILE A 55 -13.94 -1.76 -10.73
CA ILE A 55 -13.67 -0.46 -11.35
C ILE A 55 -13.00 -0.75 -12.69
N VAL A 56 -13.67 -0.33 -13.77
CA VAL A 56 -13.10 -0.43 -15.11
C VAL A 56 -12.14 0.73 -15.30
N VAL A 57 -10.88 0.40 -15.59
CA VAL A 57 -9.82 1.38 -15.84
C VAL A 57 -9.64 1.45 -17.35
N ASP A 58 -10.58 2.09 -18.04
CA ASP A 58 -10.45 2.29 -19.49
C ASP A 58 -9.87 3.67 -19.78
N SER A 59 -8.95 3.75 -20.75
CA SER A 59 -8.20 4.97 -21.09
C SER A 59 -9.07 6.12 -21.58
N ASP A 60 -10.29 5.82 -22.03
CA ASP A 60 -11.15 6.77 -22.72
C ASP A 60 -12.07 7.57 -21.76
N THR A 61 -12.19 7.14 -20.50
CA THR A 61 -12.95 7.90 -19.48
C THR A 61 -12.02 8.84 -18.71
N ASN A 62 -11.71 9.97 -19.34
CA ASN A 62 -11.10 11.15 -18.72
C ASN A 62 -12.05 11.84 -17.71
N GLU A 63 -12.77 11.07 -16.89
CA GLU A 63 -13.47 11.65 -15.75
C GLU A 63 -12.42 12.20 -14.78
N PRO A 64 -12.42 13.53 -14.56
CA PRO A 64 -11.47 14.16 -13.67
C PRO A 64 -11.76 13.68 -12.25
N THR A 65 -10.72 13.21 -11.57
CA THR A 65 -10.79 12.96 -10.14
C THR A 65 -11.14 14.26 -9.43
N PRO A 66 -12.03 14.25 -8.41
CA PRO A 66 -12.42 15.45 -7.71
C PRO A 66 -11.18 16.13 -7.09
N VAL A 67 -11.13 17.46 -7.17
CA VAL A 67 -10.05 18.26 -6.60
C VAL A 67 -10.67 19.31 -5.70
N PHE A 68 -10.32 19.27 -4.42
CA PHE A 68 -10.71 20.28 -3.44
C PHE A 68 -9.49 21.13 -3.08
N PRO A 69 -9.55 22.45 -3.28
CA PRO A 69 -8.42 23.34 -3.03
C PRO A 69 -8.04 23.33 -1.55
N LYS A 70 -6.73 23.26 -1.27
CA LYS A 70 -6.16 23.24 0.09
C LYS A 70 -4.94 24.14 0.14
N THR A 71 -4.69 24.72 1.31
CA THR A 71 -3.46 25.46 1.56
C THR A 71 -2.26 24.51 1.65
N PRO A 72 -1.03 24.97 1.34
CA PRO A 72 0.17 24.16 1.48
C PRO A 72 0.38 23.61 2.90
N GLU A 73 -0.06 24.36 3.92
CA GLU A 73 0.03 23.94 5.31
C GLU A 73 -0.96 22.82 5.65
N GLN A 74 -2.20 22.90 5.15
CA GLN A 74 -3.19 21.81 5.28
C GLN A 74 -2.67 20.54 4.62
N LEU A 75 -2.15 20.63 3.39
CA LEU A 75 -1.57 19.48 2.68
C LEU A 75 -0.44 18.82 3.49
N LYS A 76 0.45 19.62 4.09
CA LYS A 76 1.54 19.11 4.93
C LYS A 76 1.02 18.39 6.17
N ARG A 77 -0.01 18.93 6.84
CA ARG A 77 -0.63 18.30 8.02
C ARG A 77 -1.29 16.98 7.64
N ILE A 78 -2.14 16.97 6.62
CA ILE A 78 -2.82 15.76 6.13
C ILE A 78 -1.79 14.68 5.76
N LYS A 79 -0.76 15.06 4.97
CA LYS A 79 0.34 14.15 4.58
C LYS A 79 1.01 13.53 5.80
N THR A 80 1.27 14.33 6.82
CA THR A 80 1.87 13.82 8.07
C THR A 80 0.95 12.83 8.76
N SER A 81 -0.35 13.13 8.86
CA SER A 81 -1.36 12.29 9.50
C SER A 81 -1.54 10.92 8.84
N ILE A 82 -1.50 10.87 7.50
CA ILE A 82 -1.72 9.62 6.74
C ILE A 82 -0.44 8.80 6.55
N SER A 83 0.75 9.38 6.75
CA SER A 83 2.04 8.71 6.46
C SER A 83 2.25 7.40 7.24
N CYS A 84 1.71 7.27 8.45
CA CYS A 84 1.82 6.07 9.27
C CYS A 84 0.77 5.00 8.93
N ASN A 85 -0.21 5.30 8.08
CA ASN A 85 -1.29 4.40 7.75
C ASN A 85 -0.84 3.40 6.66
N PHE A 86 -1.12 2.11 6.89
CA PHE A 86 -0.67 1.02 6.01
C PHE A 86 -1.19 1.12 4.57
N ILE A 87 -2.33 1.79 4.35
CA ILE A 87 -2.91 1.99 3.00
C ILE A 87 -2.13 3.06 2.22
N PHE A 88 -1.56 4.04 2.92
CA PHE A 88 -0.96 5.23 2.32
C PHE A 88 0.56 5.19 2.25
N ARG A 89 1.20 4.32 3.05
CA ARG A 89 2.67 4.23 3.14
C ARG A 89 3.34 3.89 1.81
N ASP A 90 2.71 3.04 1.01
CA ASP A 90 3.31 2.47 -0.19
C ASP A 90 2.78 3.14 -1.48
N LEU A 91 2.15 4.31 -1.36
CA LEU A 91 1.69 5.11 -2.49
C LEU A 91 2.85 5.86 -3.13
N ASP A 92 2.87 5.93 -4.46
CA ASP A 92 3.79 6.83 -5.17
C ASP A 92 3.33 8.29 -5.14
N GLU A 93 4.18 9.20 -5.62
CA GLU A 93 3.93 10.65 -5.57
C GLU A 93 2.68 11.09 -6.36
N GLU A 94 2.37 10.45 -7.50
CA GLU A 94 1.17 10.77 -8.30
C GLU A 94 -0.09 10.32 -7.55
N GLN A 95 -0.07 9.10 -7.01
CA GLN A 95 -1.15 8.53 -6.21
C GLN A 95 -1.40 9.35 -4.95
N GLU A 96 -0.33 9.66 -4.20
CA GLU A 96 -0.40 10.45 -2.97
C GLU A 96 -1.00 11.83 -3.26
N THR A 97 -0.48 12.52 -4.27
CA THR A 97 -0.98 13.84 -4.68
C THR A 97 -2.44 13.78 -5.12
N GLY A 98 -2.81 12.77 -5.91
CA GLY A 98 -4.18 12.55 -6.35
C GLY A 98 -5.14 12.38 -5.17
N VAL A 99 -4.76 11.56 -4.18
CA VAL A 99 -5.59 11.30 -2.99
C VAL A 99 -5.69 12.55 -2.12
N LEU A 100 -4.59 13.24 -1.84
CA LEU A 100 -4.60 14.49 -1.07
C LEU A 100 -5.49 15.57 -1.72
N ASN A 101 -5.46 15.68 -3.05
CA ASN A 101 -6.33 16.60 -3.79
C ASN A 101 -7.80 16.22 -3.68
N ALA A 102 -8.11 14.93 -3.70
CA ALA A 102 -9.47 14.41 -3.61
C ALA A 102 -10.10 14.44 -2.21
N MET A 103 -9.31 14.67 -1.15
CA MET A 103 -9.87 14.78 0.20
C MET A 103 -10.77 16.03 0.32
N GLN A 104 -11.99 15.84 0.79
CA GLN A 104 -12.97 16.90 1.00
C GLN A 104 -12.98 17.34 2.47
N GLU A 105 -13.04 18.64 2.72
CA GLU A 105 -13.26 19.17 4.07
C GLU A 105 -14.72 18.99 4.47
N ILE A 106 -14.96 18.54 5.71
CA ILE A 106 -16.27 18.54 6.33
C ILE A 106 -16.17 19.17 7.73
N THR A 107 -17.25 19.83 8.15
CA THR A 107 -17.40 20.32 9.52
C THR A 107 -18.47 19.50 10.23
N VAL A 108 -18.24 19.23 11.51
CA VAL A 108 -19.07 18.36 12.34
C VAL A 108 -19.37 19.10 13.63
N ALA A 109 -20.65 19.15 14.01
CA ALA A 109 -21.05 19.83 15.24
C ALA A 109 -20.70 19.00 16.49
N ALA A 110 -20.60 19.66 17.65
CA ALA A 110 -20.46 18.95 18.92
C ALA A 110 -21.68 18.05 19.17
N GLY A 111 -21.45 16.80 19.56
CA GLY A 111 -22.48 15.78 19.76
C GLY A 111 -22.93 15.05 18.49
N GLU A 112 -22.36 15.38 17.32
CA GLU A 112 -22.69 14.72 16.07
C GLU A 112 -21.85 13.44 15.85
N VAL A 113 -22.49 12.39 15.34
CA VAL A 113 -21.86 11.09 15.08
C VAL A 113 -21.34 11.05 13.65
N VAL A 114 -20.03 10.86 13.49
CA VAL A 114 -19.36 10.82 12.18
C VAL A 114 -19.51 9.46 11.51
N ILE A 115 -19.33 8.39 12.28
CA ILE A 115 -19.55 7.01 11.84
C ILE A 115 -20.22 6.23 12.96
N ARG A 116 -21.12 5.30 12.63
CA ARG A 116 -21.77 4.40 13.60
C ARG A 116 -21.29 2.98 13.41
N GLN A 117 -21.05 2.28 14.52
CA GLN A 117 -20.72 0.86 14.52
C GLN A 117 -21.82 0.06 13.81
N GLY A 118 -21.42 -0.88 12.95
CA GLY A 118 -22.32 -1.70 12.14
C GLY A 118 -22.66 -1.12 10.77
N ASP A 119 -22.58 0.20 10.59
CA ASP A 119 -22.87 0.83 9.29
C ASP A 119 -21.83 0.42 8.24
N VAL A 120 -22.25 0.34 6.98
CA VAL A 120 -21.31 0.12 5.87
C VAL A 120 -20.47 1.38 5.71
N GLY A 121 -19.17 1.28 5.97
CA GLY A 121 -18.26 2.41 5.81
C GLY A 121 -17.94 2.67 4.35
N GLU A 122 -18.01 3.93 3.90
CA GLU A 122 -17.57 4.33 2.55
C GLU A 122 -16.40 5.31 2.56
N TYR A 123 -16.17 5.97 3.69
CA TYR A 123 -15.21 7.06 3.81
C TYR A 123 -14.07 6.73 4.78
N PHE A 124 -12.90 7.29 4.51
CA PHE A 124 -11.82 7.45 5.46
C PHE A 124 -11.75 8.89 5.94
N TYR A 125 -11.41 9.11 7.20
CA TYR A 125 -11.37 10.44 7.82
C TYR A 125 -10.01 10.73 8.47
N VAL A 126 -9.60 12.00 8.39
CA VAL A 126 -8.45 12.56 9.11
C VAL A 126 -8.93 13.78 9.90
N VAL A 127 -8.57 13.87 11.16
CA VAL A 127 -8.95 14.99 12.04
C VAL A 127 -8.03 16.18 11.77
N GLU A 128 -8.59 17.29 11.28
CA GLU A 128 -7.86 18.56 11.11
C GLU A 128 -7.86 19.37 12.41
N SER A 129 -9.03 19.49 13.03
CA SER A 129 -9.23 20.22 14.28
C SER A 129 -10.41 19.63 15.06
N GLY A 130 -10.43 19.89 16.37
CA GLY A 130 -11.43 19.37 17.28
C GLY A 130 -11.03 18.03 17.92
N MET A 131 -11.96 17.46 18.70
CA MET A 131 -11.77 16.25 19.47
C MET A 131 -12.97 15.32 19.30
N LEU A 132 -12.67 14.05 18.96
CA LEU A 132 -13.68 13.01 18.82
C LEU A 132 -13.36 11.83 19.73
N HIS A 133 -14.40 11.16 20.20
CA HIS A 133 -14.27 9.93 20.98
C HIS A 133 -14.79 8.73 20.18
N CYS A 134 -14.01 7.64 20.22
CA CYS A 134 -14.35 6.37 19.61
C CYS A 134 -14.93 5.42 20.67
N PHE A 135 -16.07 4.82 20.37
CA PHE A 135 -16.82 3.93 21.25
C PHE A 135 -17.10 2.60 20.59
N ILE A 136 -17.04 1.52 21.37
CA ILE A 136 -17.43 0.17 20.94
C ILE A 136 -18.51 -0.35 21.88
N ALA A 137 -19.64 -0.71 21.30
CA ALA A 137 -20.70 -1.43 21.99
C ALA A 137 -20.32 -2.92 22.07
N PRO A 138 -20.29 -3.53 23.27
CA PRO A 138 -20.20 -4.98 23.38
C PRO A 138 -21.47 -5.63 22.79
N GLU A 139 -21.29 -6.82 22.22
CA GLU A 139 -22.34 -7.58 21.51
C GLU A 139 -23.58 -7.89 22.37
N ALA A 140 -23.42 -7.86 23.70
CA ALA A 140 -24.51 -7.81 24.66
C ALA A 140 -24.27 -6.64 25.63
N LEU A 141 -25.19 -5.66 25.63
CA LEU A 141 -25.25 -4.67 26.70
C LEU A 141 -25.43 -5.42 28.03
N PRO A 142 -24.73 -5.05 29.12
CA PRO A 142 -24.99 -5.64 30.43
C PRO A 142 -26.48 -5.42 30.77
N PRO A 143 -27.19 -6.46 31.25
CA PRO A 143 -28.61 -6.34 31.55
C PRO A 143 -28.85 -5.20 32.54
N PRO A 144 -29.98 -4.48 32.43
CA PRO A 144 -30.31 -3.33 33.29
C PRO A 144 -30.37 -3.68 34.79
N ALA A 145 -30.33 -4.97 35.14
CA ALA A 145 -30.41 -5.48 36.51
C ALA A 145 -29.15 -5.24 37.39
N VAL A 146 -28.06 -4.68 36.84
CA VAL A 146 -26.91 -4.22 37.65
C VAL A 146 -26.89 -2.68 37.77
N ALA A 147 -27.93 -1.99 37.29
CA ALA A 147 -28.12 -0.56 37.49
C ALA A 147 -28.79 -0.31 38.85
N GLY A 148 -27.97 -0.24 39.91
CA GLY A 148 -28.40 0.31 41.19
C GLY A 148 -28.57 1.83 41.08
N GLY A 149 -29.76 2.28 40.69
CA GLY A 149 -30.14 3.70 40.65
C GLY A 149 -31.44 3.91 39.89
N ALA A 150 -32.36 4.69 40.46
CA ALA A 150 -33.77 4.81 40.07
C ALA A 150 -34.05 5.31 38.63
N ASP A 151 -33.01 5.60 37.83
CA ASP A 151 -33.13 6.14 36.46
C ASP A 151 -32.51 5.24 35.36
N GLY A 152 -32.14 3.99 35.67
CA GLY A 152 -31.85 2.96 34.65
C GLY A 152 -30.68 3.22 33.70
N LYS A 153 -29.89 4.28 33.88
CA LYS A 153 -28.69 4.58 33.08
C LYS A 153 -27.44 4.10 33.81
N PHE A 154 -26.80 3.05 33.29
CA PHE A 154 -25.47 2.64 33.72
C PHE A 154 -24.44 3.69 33.29
N VAL A 155 -23.96 4.53 34.21
CA VAL A 155 -22.93 5.55 33.94
C VAL A 155 -21.64 5.15 34.66
N ALA A 156 -20.88 4.23 34.07
CA ALA A 156 -19.50 4.01 34.47
C ALA A 156 -18.60 5.08 33.81
N PRO A 157 -17.52 5.55 34.46
CA PRO A 157 -16.58 6.50 33.84
C PRO A 157 -16.03 5.93 32.52
N GLY A 158 -16.18 6.67 31.42
CA GLY A 158 -15.76 6.22 30.10
C GLY A 158 -16.76 5.32 29.35
N TYR A 159 -18.01 5.23 29.82
CA TYR A 159 -19.10 4.53 29.12
C TYR A 159 -20.14 5.53 28.59
N HIS A 160 -20.44 5.47 27.29
CA HIS A 160 -21.52 6.21 26.67
C HIS A 160 -22.83 5.40 26.75
N PRO A 161 -23.96 6.01 27.14
CA PRO A 161 -25.22 5.28 27.34
C PRO A 161 -25.71 4.54 26.09
N GLU A 162 -25.42 5.08 24.90
CA GLU A 162 -25.86 4.51 23.61
C GLU A 162 -24.76 3.72 22.88
N PHE A 163 -23.49 4.13 23.02
CA PHE A 163 -22.41 3.66 22.14
C PHE A 163 -21.42 2.73 22.85
N GLY A 164 -21.62 2.47 24.13
CA GLY A 164 -20.81 1.54 24.90
C GLY A 164 -19.51 2.15 25.42
N ARG A 165 -18.46 1.34 25.48
CA ARG A 165 -17.20 1.72 26.13
C ARG A 165 -16.38 2.63 25.21
N LYS A 166 -15.84 3.73 25.75
CA LYS A 166 -14.84 4.55 25.06
C LYS A 166 -13.53 3.76 24.92
N VAL A 167 -13.05 3.64 23.69
CA VAL A 167 -11.83 2.87 23.36
C VAL A 167 -10.68 3.72 22.89
N ALA A 168 -10.95 4.90 22.33
CA ALA A 168 -9.90 5.82 21.85
C ALA A 168 -10.37 7.27 21.83
N GLU A 169 -9.39 8.17 21.81
CA GLU A 169 -9.56 9.60 21.52
C GLU A 169 -8.93 9.90 20.16
N CYS A 170 -9.62 10.67 19.33
CA CYS A 170 -9.18 11.08 18.02
C CYS A 170 -8.93 12.60 18.06
N ALA A 171 -7.67 12.96 18.36
CA ALA A 171 -7.18 14.33 18.37
C ALA A 171 -6.74 14.78 16.95
N PRO A 172 -6.43 16.06 16.74
CA PRO A 172 -5.90 16.54 15.46
C PRO A 172 -4.68 15.75 15.01
N GLY A 173 -4.66 15.36 13.74
CA GLY A 173 -3.61 14.51 13.16
C GLY A 173 -3.90 13.00 13.23
N THR A 174 -4.93 12.58 13.95
CA THR A 174 -5.37 11.18 13.95
C THR A 174 -6.24 10.88 12.73
N SER A 175 -6.31 9.60 12.34
CA SER A 175 -7.12 9.13 11.23
C SER A 175 -7.88 7.87 11.59
N PHE A 176 -9.04 7.65 10.97
CA PHE A 176 -9.86 6.46 11.23
C PHE A 176 -10.70 6.05 10.01
N GLY A 177 -11.04 4.77 9.96
CA GLY A 177 -11.95 4.22 8.95
C GLY A 177 -11.26 3.78 7.66
N GLU A 178 -9.95 3.52 7.71
CA GLU A 178 -9.09 3.19 6.57
C GLU A 178 -9.52 1.90 5.86
N LEU A 179 -10.01 0.89 6.60
CA LEU A 179 -10.53 -0.35 5.99
C LEU A 179 -11.71 -0.10 5.03
N ALA A 180 -12.44 1.01 5.22
CA ALA A 180 -13.50 1.42 4.31
C ALA A 180 -12.97 1.95 2.96
N LEU A 181 -11.67 2.02 2.74
CA LEU A 181 -11.11 2.26 1.40
C LEU A 181 -10.84 0.96 0.65
N MET A 182 -10.69 -0.17 1.35
CA MET A 182 -10.29 -1.45 0.75
C MET A 182 -11.50 -2.25 0.26
N TYR A 183 -12.46 -2.54 1.13
CA TYR A 183 -13.70 -3.27 0.82
C TYR A 183 -14.87 -2.84 1.73
N GLY A 184 -16.10 -3.08 1.29
CA GLY A 184 -17.32 -2.80 2.05
C GLY A 184 -17.30 -3.53 3.39
N HIS A 185 -16.86 -2.86 4.45
CA HIS A 185 -16.77 -3.44 5.78
C HIS A 185 -17.65 -2.65 6.76
N PRO A 186 -18.46 -3.33 7.59
CA PRO A 186 -19.16 -2.70 8.69
C PRO A 186 -18.17 -1.96 9.59
N ARG A 187 -18.54 -0.77 10.06
CA ARG A 187 -17.70 -0.04 11.02
C ARG A 187 -17.59 -0.83 12.32
N ALA A 188 -16.36 -1.01 12.81
CA ALA A 188 -16.12 -1.70 14.07
C ALA A 188 -16.45 -0.85 15.31
N ALA A 189 -16.61 0.46 15.15
CA ALA A 189 -16.80 1.41 16.23
C ALA A 189 -17.62 2.63 15.79
N THR A 190 -18.19 3.34 16.77
CA THR A 190 -18.88 4.61 16.59
C THR A 190 -17.93 5.75 16.96
N VAL A 191 -17.85 6.79 16.14
CA VAL A 191 -17.05 8.00 16.43
C VAL A 191 -17.97 9.19 16.58
N LEU A 192 -17.90 9.82 17.75
CA LEU A 192 -18.73 10.96 18.15
C LEU A 192 -17.85 12.19 18.33
N SER A 193 -18.26 13.32 17.75
CA SER A 193 -17.61 14.61 17.96
C SER A 193 -17.95 15.17 19.34
N ILE A 194 -16.96 15.53 20.15
CA ILE A 194 -17.19 16.07 21.50
C ILE A 194 -17.24 17.60 21.48
N GLU A 195 -16.55 18.20 20.52
CA GLU A 195 -16.56 19.63 20.24
C GLU A 195 -16.75 19.85 18.73
N PRO A 196 -17.01 21.09 18.25
CA PRO A 196 -17.04 21.37 16.82
C PRO A 196 -15.71 20.98 16.18
N SER A 197 -15.75 20.10 15.19
CA SER A 197 -14.56 19.49 14.59
C SER A 197 -14.54 19.67 13.08
N THR A 198 -13.34 19.80 12.51
CA THR A 198 -13.11 19.79 11.06
C THR A 198 -12.37 18.52 10.69
N LEU A 199 -12.87 17.81 9.68
CA LEU A 199 -12.28 16.57 9.19
C LEU A 199 -12.03 16.64 7.69
N TRP A 200 -10.99 15.94 7.24
CA TRP A 200 -10.80 15.58 5.83
C TRP A 200 -11.36 14.20 5.58
N ARG A 201 -12.16 14.04 4.52
CA ARG A 201 -12.68 12.73 4.12
C ARG A 201 -12.36 12.39 2.67
N VAL A 202 -12.19 11.11 2.37
CA VAL A 202 -12.15 10.59 1.00
C VAL A 202 -12.98 9.33 0.93
N ASP A 203 -13.74 9.16 -0.15
CA ASP A 203 -14.54 7.96 -0.38
C ASP A 203 -13.73 6.84 -1.04
N ARG A 204 -14.21 5.62 -0.82
CA ARG A 204 -13.66 4.38 -1.36
C ARG A 204 -13.46 4.40 -2.87
N ILE A 205 -14.49 4.83 -3.60
CA ILE A 205 -14.52 4.73 -5.06
C ILE A 205 -13.50 5.69 -5.65
N THR A 206 -13.47 6.94 -5.17
CA THR A 206 -12.49 7.94 -5.55
C THR A 206 -11.07 7.48 -5.22
N PHE A 207 -10.82 7.00 -3.99
CA PHE A 207 -9.51 6.49 -3.59
C PHE A 207 -9.05 5.37 -4.53
N ARG A 208 -9.85 4.30 -4.68
CA ARG A 208 -9.50 3.16 -5.54
C ARG A 208 -9.31 3.57 -7.00
N THR A 209 -10.15 4.47 -7.50
CA THR A 209 -10.04 5.00 -8.87
C THR A 209 -8.73 5.74 -9.08
N ILE A 210 -8.30 6.58 -8.12
CA ILE A 210 -7.01 7.29 -8.18
C ILE A 210 -5.86 6.28 -8.23
N ILE A 211 -5.85 5.29 -7.32
CA ILE A 211 -4.78 4.29 -7.26
C ILE A 211 -4.70 3.49 -8.56
N LEU A 212 -5.84 2.99 -9.04
CA LEU A 212 -5.93 2.15 -10.23
C LEU A 212 -5.63 2.92 -11.52
N LYS A 213 -6.16 4.16 -11.68
CA LYS A 213 -5.86 5.01 -12.84
C LYS A 213 -4.38 5.40 -12.88
N ALA A 214 -3.80 5.81 -11.75
CA ALA A 214 -2.37 6.15 -11.69
C ALA A 214 -1.48 4.93 -12.01
N ALA A 215 -1.83 3.76 -11.46
CA ALA A 215 -1.11 2.51 -11.76
C ALA A 215 -1.20 2.12 -13.23
N HIS A 216 -2.38 2.23 -13.83
CA HIS A 216 -2.59 1.96 -15.25
C HIS A 216 -1.83 2.96 -16.13
N ARG A 217 -1.92 4.26 -15.85
CA ARG A 217 -1.16 5.29 -16.59
C ARG A 217 0.34 5.04 -16.55
N ARG A 218 0.87 4.72 -15.37
CA ARG A 218 2.29 4.38 -15.20
C ARG A 218 2.68 3.14 -15.99
N ARG A 219 1.88 2.07 -15.93
CA ARG A 219 2.10 0.85 -16.70
C ARG A 219 2.09 1.12 -18.20
N THR A 220 1.10 1.84 -18.72
CA THR A 220 0.99 2.20 -20.14
C THR A 220 2.15 3.07 -20.59
N MET A 221 2.56 4.04 -19.78
CA MET A 221 3.74 4.88 -20.03
C MET A 221 5.01 4.02 -20.13
N TYR A 222 5.23 3.10 -19.17
CA TYR A 222 6.40 2.23 -19.18
C TYR A 222 6.36 1.22 -20.31
N GLU A 223 5.22 0.62 -20.61
CA GLU A 223 5.11 -0.29 -21.73
C GLU A 223 5.43 0.41 -23.06
N HIS A 224 4.91 1.62 -23.26
CA HIS A 224 5.26 2.45 -24.41
C HIS A 224 6.76 2.77 -24.43
N PHE A 225 7.32 3.24 -23.31
CA PHE A 225 8.74 3.51 -23.19
C PHE A 225 9.61 2.28 -23.51
N LEU A 226 9.33 1.12 -22.91
CA LEU A 226 10.07 -0.12 -23.14
C LEU A 226 9.94 -0.61 -24.58
N SER A 227 8.83 -0.31 -25.27
CA SER A 227 8.69 -0.62 -26.69
C SER A 227 9.64 0.21 -27.58
N THR A 228 10.04 1.41 -27.13
CA THR A 228 11.03 2.24 -27.84
C THR A 228 12.47 1.79 -27.62
N VAL A 229 12.75 1.02 -26.56
CA VAL A 229 14.10 0.55 -26.22
C VAL A 229 14.50 -0.59 -27.19
N PRO A 230 15.49 -0.39 -28.10
CA PRO A 230 15.82 -1.39 -29.11
C PRO A 230 16.41 -2.69 -28.55
N LEU A 231 16.80 -2.70 -27.28
CA LEU A 231 17.22 -3.91 -26.58
C LEU A 231 16.05 -4.86 -26.30
N LEU A 232 14.87 -4.30 -26.04
CA LEU A 232 13.69 -5.03 -25.57
C LEU A 232 12.70 -5.37 -26.70
N SER A 233 13.07 -5.08 -27.94
CA SER A 233 12.23 -5.31 -29.13
C SER A 233 11.94 -6.79 -29.40
N SER A 234 12.77 -7.70 -28.89
CA SER A 234 12.58 -9.15 -29.01
C SER A 234 11.59 -9.73 -28.01
N LEU A 235 11.20 -8.97 -26.98
CA LEU A 235 10.23 -9.41 -25.99
C LEU A 235 8.79 -9.32 -26.50
N SER A 236 7.93 -10.21 -26.02
CA SER A 236 6.49 -10.10 -26.19
C SER A 236 5.90 -8.93 -25.38
N ALA A 237 4.66 -8.52 -25.68
CA ALA A 237 3.96 -7.51 -24.90
C ALA A 237 3.78 -7.94 -23.44
N GLU A 238 3.45 -9.20 -23.20
CA GLU A 238 3.28 -9.76 -21.84
C GLU A 238 4.57 -9.69 -21.01
N GLU A 239 5.72 -10.00 -21.63
CA GLU A 239 7.03 -9.92 -20.98
C GLU A 239 7.42 -8.47 -20.68
N ARG A 240 7.20 -7.54 -21.61
CA ARG A 240 7.38 -6.10 -21.37
C ARG A 240 6.49 -5.59 -20.25
N SER A 241 5.25 -6.06 -20.18
CA SER A 241 4.31 -5.69 -19.11
C SER A 241 4.81 -6.15 -17.74
N LYS A 242 5.38 -7.36 -17.63
CA LYS A 242 6.00 -7.84 -16.37
C LYS A 242 7.21 -7.01 -15.97
N ILE A 243 7.99 -6.51 -16.93
CA ILE A 243 9.12 -5.61 -16.66
C ILE A 243 8.60 -4.26 -16.20
N ALA A 244 7.62 -3.69 -16.90
CA ALA A 244 6.98 -2.42 -16.53
C ALA A 244 6.48 -2.43 -15.08
N ASP A 245 5.89 -3.54 -14.63
CA ASP A 245 5.43 -3.71 -13.24
C ASP A 245 6.57 -3.77 -12.20
N ALA A 246 7.80 -4.11 -12.62
CA ALA A 246 8.97 -4.22 -11.74
C ALA A 246 9.86 -2.96 -11.76
N LEU A 247 9.58 -1.99 -12.64
CA LEU A 247 10.37 -0.76 -12.73
C LEU A 247 10.03 0.21 -11.60
N THR A 248 11.06 0.80 -11.01
CA THR A 248 10.93 1.87 -10.03
C THR A 248 11.53 3.15 -10.59
N SER A 249 10.76 4.24 -10.60
CA SER A 249 11.27 5.53 -11.06
C SER A 249 12.18 6.19 -10.02
N LYS A 250 13.28 6.80 -10.45
CA LYS A 250 14.17 7.60 -9.62
C LYS A 250 14.52 8.90 -10.33
N VAL A 251 14.40 10.02 -9.60
CA VAL A 251 14.73 11.37 -10.08
C VAL A 251 16.02 11.83 -9.41
N TYR A 252 16.94 12.38 -10.19
CA TYR A 252 18.23 12.88 -9.75
C TYR A 252 18.34 14.39 -10.00
N MET A 253 18.98 15.11 -9.08
CA MET A 253 19.27 16.54 -9.23
C MET A 253 20.49 16.76 -10.13
N ASP A 254 20.72 18.02 -10.50
CA ASP A 254 21.79 18.40 -11.42
C ASP A 254 23.18 18.09 -10.84
N GLY A 255 23.95 17.26 -11.55
CA GLY A 255 25.26 16.80 -11.09
C GLY A 255 25.23 15.60 -10.12
N ASP A 256 24.05 15.11 -9.73
CA ASP A 256 23.95 13.95 -8.86
C ASP A 256 24.54 12.71 -9.55
N VAL A 257 25.26 11.91 -8.77
CA VAL A 257 25.87 10.68 -9.26
C VAL A 257 24.89 9.53 -9.06
N VAL A 258 24.53 8.86 -10.17
CA VAL A 258 23.60 7.73 -10.18
C VAL A 258 24.31 6.42 -9.81
N VAL A 259 25.50 6.20 -10.36
CA VAL A 259 26.38 5.08 -10.01
C VAL A 259 27.84 5.54 -10.07
N ARG A 260 28.70 5.03 -9.17
CA ARG A 260 30.13 5.34 -9.18
C ARG A 260 30.96 4.19 -9.74
N GLN A 261 31.99 4.51 -10.50
CA GLN A 261 32.98 3.55 -10.96
C GLN A 261 33.58 2.78 -9.76
N GLY A 262 33.73 1.47 -9.91
CA GLY A 262 34.33 0.60 -8.90
C GLY A 262 33.36 0.09 -7.82
N GLU A 263 32.15 0.65 -7.73
CA GLU A 263 31.13 0.12 -6.82
C GLU A 263 30.52 -1.17 -7.37
N LEU A 264 30.14 -2.08 -6.48
CA LEU A 264 29.30 -3.21 -6.86
C LEU A 264 27.88 -2.69 -7.07
N GLY A 265 27.28 -3.05 -8.20
CA GLY A 265 25.93 -2.62 -8.55
C GLY A 265 25.04 -3.80 -8.89
N ASP A 266 23.82 -3.75 -8.38
CA ASP A 266 22.77 -4.76 -8.55
C ASP A 266 21.53 -4.18 -9.23
N THR A 267 21.65 -3.00 -9.84
CA THR A 267 20.52 -2.31 -10.47
C THR A 267 20.83 -2.02 -11.94
N PHE A 268 19.85 -2.23 -12.80
CA PHE A 268 19.86 -1.86 -14.20
C PHE A 268 19.00 -0.61 -14.41
N PHE A 269 19.43 0.32 -15.26
CA PHE A 269 18.77 1.60 -15.44
C PHE A 269 18.43 1.86 -16.90
N PHE A 270 17.27 2.48 -17.12
CA PHE A 270 16.86 3.06 -18.40
C PHE A 270 16.64 4.56 -18.23
N VAL A 271 17.10 5.38 -19.17
CA VAL A 271 16.88 6.83 -19.13
C VAL A 271 15.48 7.13 -19.64
N GLU A 272 14.60 7.59 -18.74
CA GLU A 272 13.22 7.97 -19.06
C GLU A 272 13.18 9.41 -19.62
N GLU A 273 13.85 10.33 -18.93
CA GLU A 273 13.90 11.77 -19.25
C GLU A 273 15.23 12.38 -18.79
N GLY A 274 15.59 13.52 -19.39
CA GLY A 274 16.86 14.19 -19.11
C GLY A 274 18.05 13.50 -19.79
N GLU A 275 19.24 13.94 -19.38
CA GLU A 275 20.51 13.48 -19.93
C GLU A 275 21.48 13.10 -18.81
N ALA A 276 22.29 12.07 -19.05
CA ALA A 276 23.35 11.66 -18.13
C ALA A 276 24.70 11.63 -18.83
N VAL A 277 25.76 11.97 -18.10
CA VAL A 277 27.14 11.91 -18.59
C VAL A 277 27.84 10.70 -17.98
N VAL A 278 28.62 10.01 -18.81
CA VAL A 278 29.43 8.87 -18.36
C VAL A 278 30.89 9.31 -18.30
N THR A 279 31.48 9.25 -17.12
CA THR A 279 32.89 9.57 -16.88
C THR A 279 33.66 8.36 -16.39
N LYS A 280 34.94 8.26 -16.78
CA LYS A 280 35.82 7.18 -16.39
C LYS A 280 37.16 7.73 -15.90
N LYS A 281 37.57 7.29 -14.72
CA LYS A 281 38.91 7.54 -14.18
C LYS A 281 39.84 6.43 -14.66
N GLN A 282 40.91 6.81 -15.37
CA GLN A 282 41.95 5.87 -15.77
C GLN A 282 42.89 5.58 -14.60
N VAL A 283 43.50 4.39 -14.59
CA VAL A 283 44.42 3.97 -13.52
C VAL A 283 45.68 4.83 -13.62
N GLY A 284 45.92 5.68 -12.61
CA GLY A 284 47.12 6.54 -12.52
C GLY A 284 46.90 8.01 -12.90
N GLU A 285 45.71 8.39 -13.37
CA GLU A 285 45.33 9.80 -13.59
C GLU A 285 44.32 10.25 -12.53
N ASP A 286 44.47 11.49 -12.05
CA ASP A 286 43.52 12.07 -11.11
C ASP A 286 42.30 12.70 -11.78
N SER A 287 42.35 12.93 -13.10
CA SER A 287 41.26 13.51 -13.89
C SER A 287 40.27 12.47 -14.39
N GLU A 288 38.99 12.78 -14.29
CA GLU A 288 37.92 12.01 -14.95
C GLU A 288 37.81 12.38 -16.43
N THR A 289 37.74 11.37 -17.30
CA THR A 289 37.53 11.56 -18.74
C THR A 289 36.08 11.27 -19.11
N LYS A 290 35.44 12.14 -19.90
CA LYS A 290 34.09 11.89 -20.43
C LYS A 290 34.18 10.83 -21.52
N VAL A 291 33.55 9.68 -21.29
CA VAL A 291 33.58 8.51 -22.20
C VAL A 291 32.26 8.30 -22.93
N GLY A 292 31.17 8.92 -22.46
CA GLY A 292 29.86 8.72 -23.05
C GLY A 292 28.84 9.74 -22.59
N HIS A 293 27.68 9.66 -23.22
CA HIS A 293 26.55 10.52 -22.96
C HIS A 293 25.27 9.71 -23.21
N LEU A 294 24.34 9.76 -22.27
CA LEU A 294 23.12 8.95 -22.28
C LEU A 294 21.89 9.84 -22.40
N ARG A 295 20.98 9.45 -23.29
CA ARG A 295 19.71 10.12 -23.59
C ARG A 295 18.53 9.18 -23.40
N LYS A 296 17.32 9.75 -23.46
CA LYS A 296 16.06 9.01 -23.39
C LYS A 296 16.07 7.76 -24.28
N GLY A 297 15.70 6.62 -23.69
CA GLY A 297 15.65 5.31 -24.35
C GLY A 297 16.95 4.52 -24.30
N GLU A 298 18.06 5.14 -23.90
CA GLU A 298 19.33 4.44 -23.63
C GLU A 298 19.32 3.84 -22.22
N TYR A 299 20.24 2.91 -21.98
CA TYR A 299 20.32 2.14 -20.75
C TYR A 299 21.77 2.03 -20.26
N PHE A 300 21.93 1.68 -18.99
CA PHE A 300 23.24 1.43 -18.40
C PHE A 300 23.15 0.54 -17.16
N GLY A 301 24.29 -0.03 -16.78
CA GLY A 301 24.42 -0.83 -15.57
C GLY A 301 24.17 -2.34 -15.77
N GLU A 302 23.97 -2.77 -17.01
CA GLU A 302 23.81 -4.16 -17.42
C GLU A 302 25.04 -5.00 -17.07
N LEU A 303 26.24 -4.41 -17.18
CA LEU A 303 27.50 -5.13 -17.02
C LEU A 303 27.65 -5.76 -15.64
N SER A 304 27.26 -5.02 -14.60
CA SER A 304 27.35 -5.50 -13.22
C SER A 304 26.40 -6.67 -12.97
N LEU A 305 25.27 -6.75 -13.68
CA LEU A 305 24.32 -7.85 -13.58
C LEU A 305 24.78 -9.08 -14.39
N LEU A 306 25.26 -8.86 -15.61
CA LEU A 306 25.67 -9.94 -16.52
C LEU A 306 26.96 -10.63 -16.06
N ARG A 307 27.93 -9.85 -15.58
CA ARG A 307 29.29 -10.32 -15.31
C ARG A 307 29.69 -10.26 -13.84
N ARG A 308 28.79 -9.82 -12.94
CA ARG A 308 29.08 -9.62 -11.52
C ARG A 308 30.33 -8.76 -11.28
N SER A 309 30.59 -7.82 -12.19
CA SER A 309 31.72 -6.92 -12.15
C SER A 309 31.35 -5.59 -11.50
N PRO A 310 32.31 -4.90 -10.86
CA PRO A 310 32.11 -3.53 -10.43
C PRO A 310 31.71 -2.61 -11.59
N ARG A 311 31.04 -1.51 -11.28
CA ARG A 311 30.65 -0.47 -12.24
C ARG A 311 31.88 0.00 -13.01
N ALA A 312 31.83 -0.07 -14.34
CA ALA A 312 32.97 0.23 -15.21
C ALA A 312 33.28 1.74 -15.34
N ALA A 313 32.30 2.58 -15.06
CA ALA A 313 32.34 4.03 -15.18
C ALA A 313 31.36 4.66 -14.18
N THR A 314 31.55 5.95 -13.91
CA THR A 314 30.62 6.78 -13.14
C THR A 314 29.57 7.34 -14.10
N VAL A 315 28.31 7.34 -13.69
CA VAL A 315 27.22 7.99 -14.43
C VAL A 315 26.61 9.05 -13.54
N SER A 316 26.55 10.29 -14.02
CA SER A 316 25.96 11.42 -13.30
C SER A 316 24.98 12.20 -14.16
N ALA A 317 24.01 12.85 -13.51
CA ALA A 317 23.07 13.74 -14.16
C ALA A 317 23.81 14.95 -14.75
N VAL A 318 23.49 15.31 -15.99
CA VAL A 318 24.05 16.51 -16.62
C VAL A 318 23.56 17.75 -15.86
N GLN A 319 24.47 18.69 -15.59
CA GLN A 319 24.08 19.99 -15.06
C GLN A 319 23.30 20.78 -16.12
N ARG A 320 22.02 21.02 -15.84
CA ARG A 320 21.15 21.79 -16.71
C ARG A 320 21.60 23.26 -16.77
N THR A 321 21.76 23.77 -17.98
CA THR A 321 22.04 25.20 -18.23
C THR A 321 20.76 26.03 -18.29
N GLU A 322 19.63 25.42 -18.63
CA GLU A 322 18.33 26.08 -18.77
C GLU A 322 17.36 25.65 -17.67
N PRO A 323 16.64 26.58 -17.01
CA PRO A 323 15.69 26.26 -15.94
C PRO A 323 14.53 25.33 -16.37
N GLY A 324 14.20 25.30 -17.66
CA GLY A 324 13.09 24.52 -18.22
C GLY A 324 13.46 23.10 -18.67
N ALA A 325 14.74 22.73 -18.68
CA ALA A 325 15.14 21.38 -19.10
C ALA A 325 14.70 20.32 -18.07
N PRO A 326 14.27 19.12 -18.50
CA PRO A 326 13.84 18.07 -17.59
C PRO A 326 15.03 17.55 -16.76
N LYS A 327 14.77 17.26 -15.47
CA LYS A 327 15.75 16.59 -14.60
C LYS A 327 16.02 15.17 -15.09
N LEU A 328 17.15 14.59 -14.71
CA LEU A 328 17.42 13.19 -15.01
C LEU A 328 16.43 12.30 -14.25
N LYS A 329 15.63 11.56 -15.01
CA LYS A 329 14.70 10.55 -14.50
C LYS A 329 15.05 9.21 -15.12
N VAL A 330 15.21 8.19 -14.29
CA VAL A 330 15.57 6.84 -14.72
C VAL A 330 14.62 5.80 -14.15
N ALA A 331 14.33 4.78 -14.97
CA ALA A 331 13.63 3.59 -14.54
C ALA A 331 14.67 2.58 -14.04
N ALA A 332 14.59 2.18 -12.78
CA ALA A 332 15.49 1.23 -12.16
C ALA A 332 14.84 -0.16 -12.07
N LEU A 333 15.59 -1.19 -12.43
CA LEU A 333 15.24 -2.60 -12.33
C LEU A 333 16.29 -3.32 -11.48
N ASP A 334 15.89 -3.99 -10.40
CA ASP A 334 16.82 -4.72 -9.55
C ASP A 334 17.35 -6.02 -10.20
N ALA A 335 18.44 -6.57 -9.66
CA ALA A 335 19.12 -7.75 -10.18
C ALA A 335 18.24 -9.01 -10.15
N ALA A 336 17.39 -9.15 -9.15
CA ALA A 336 16.53 -10.32 -8.97
C ALA A 336 15.40 -10.31 -10.01
N ALA A 337 14.76 -9.16 -10.19
CA ALA A 337 13.79 -8.87 -11.23
C ALA A 337 14.42 -9.00 -12.61
N PHE A 338 15.61 -8.45 -12.83
CA PHE A 338 16.36 -8.62 -14.08
C PHE A 338 16.60 -10.09 -14.40
N THR A 339 17.13 -10.88 -13.46
CA THR A 339 17.44 -12.29 -13.72
C THR A 339 16.17 -13.10 -14.01
N ARG A 340 15.09 -12.83 -13.28
CA ARG A 340 13.81 -13.53 -13.41
C ARG A 340 13.07 -13.15 -14.69
N LEU A 341 13.12 -11.87 -15.10
CA LEU A 341 12.30 -11.33 -16.19
C LEU A 341 13.07 -11.19 -17.50
N LEU A 342 14.36 -10.88 -17.44
CA LEU A 342 15.25 -10.62 -18.57
C LEU A 342 16.31 -11.72 -18.79
N GLY A 343 16.21 -12.84 -18.06
CA GLY A 343 17.01 -14.05 -18.30
C GLY A 343 17.14 -14.43 -19.78
N PRO A 344 16.05 -14.38 -20.59
CA PRO A 344 16.11 -14.68 -22.03
C PRO A 344 16.96 -13.68 -22.86
N LEU A 345 17.12 -12.43 -22.40
CA LEU A 345 17.87 -11.40 -23.14
C LEU A 345 19.36 -11.35 -22.81
N ARG A 346 19.81 -12.18 -21.88
CA ARG A 346 21.18 -12.17 -21.39
C ARG A 346 22.21 -12.26 -22.52
N GLU A 347 22.00 -13.16 -23.47
CA GLU A 347 22.90 -13.37 -24.61
C GLU A 347 22.94 -12.16 -25.57
N ILE A 348 21.78 -11.57 -25.86
CA ILE A 348 21.68 -10.38 -26.72
C ILE A 348 22.41 -9.19 -26.08
N MET A 349 22.25 -9.04 -24.77
CA MET A 349 22.93 -7.99 -23.99
C MET A 349 24.43 -8.21 -23.93
N GLU A 350 24.90 -9.44 -23.75
CA GLU A 350 26.32 -9.77 -23.75
C GLU A 350 26.99 -9.44 -25.10
N ARG A 351 26.30 -9.70 -26.22
CA ARG A 351 26.78 -9.33 -27.56
C ARG A 351 26.86 -7.82 -27.75
N LYS A 352 25.78 -7.09 -27.46
CA LYS A 352 25.74 -5.61 -27.59
C LYS A 352 26.75 -4.93 -26.67
N ALA A 353 26.94 -5.42 -25.45
CA ALA A 353 27.98 -4.92 -24.55
C ALA A 353 29.39 -5.13 -25.13
N GLY A 354 29.64 -6.26 -25.79
CA GLY A 354 30.91 -6.50 -26.50
C GLY A 354 31.17 -5.50 -27.63
N GLU A 355 30.12 -5.12 -28.37
CA GLU A 355 30.18 -4.13 -29.45
C GLU A 355 30.37 -2.69 -28.92
N SER A 356 29.60 -2.29 -27.89
CA SER A 356 29.61 -0.92 -27.36
C SER A 356 30.85 -0.57 -26.52
N TYR A 357 31.45 -1.54 -25.82
CA TYR A 357 32.58 -1.28 -24.91
C TYR A 357 33.91 -1.90 -25.39
N GLY A 358 33.90 -2.61 -26.52
CA GLY A 358 35.09 -3.15 -27.19
C GLY A 358 35.65 -4.47 -26.63
N PRO A 359 36.56 -5.13 -27.39
CA PRO A 359 37.07 -6.47 -27.07
C PRO A 359 37.97 -6.52 -25.83
N ASN A 360 38.57 -5.39 -25.42
CA ASN A 360 39.41 -5.27 -24.21
C ASN A 360 38.60 -5.31 -22.91
N TYR A 361 37.27 -5.39 -23.01
CA TYR A 361 36.39 -5.70 -21.88
C TYR A 361 36.29 -7.22 -21.61
N ARG A 362 37.05 -8.07 -22.33
CA ARG A 362 37.34 -9.45 -21.92
C ARG A 362 38.18 -9.42 -20.64
N MET A 363 37.71 -10.10 -19.61
CA MET A 363 38.41 -10.30 -18.34
C MET A 363 39.90 -10.61 -18.56
N SER A 364 40.77 -9.98 -17.76
CA SER A 364 41.85 -10.74 -17.15
C SER A 364 41.17 -11.87 -16.38
N ARG A 365 41.40 -13.11 -16.84
CA ARG A 365 40.83 -14.34 -16.28
C ARG A 365 41.16 -14.51 -14.81
#